data_AF-A0AAW5EUM1-F1
#
_entry.id   AF-A0AAW5EUM1-F1
#
_cell.length_a   1.000
_cell.length_b   1.000
_cell.length_c   1.000
_cell.angle_alpha   90.00
_cell.angle_beta   90.00
_cell.angle_gamma   90.00
#
_symmetry.space_group_name_H-M   'P 1'
#
loop_
_entity.id
_entity.type
_entity.pdbx_description
1 polymer ?
#
loop_
_entity_poly.entity_id
_entity_poly.type
_entity_poly.pdbx_seq_one_letter_code
_entity_poly.pdbx_strand_id
1 'polypeptide(L)'
;LNALNIDMITHITARLQAWRHDPAITTVLLDSTSPRAFRAGGDIRAILRRLETDGPMAAAEPFRRTYRLASLLAGYPKPVVSFMDGIAMGGGIGLGGHARYRIVTERSCLAMPETGIALTPDAGGSYLLSRAPGLSGLRLALTGGYMNATAALDAGFADRQAHSSKLDTLADALIHQPAGRVVDSLPP
;
A
#
# COMPACT_ATOMS: atom_id res chain seq x y z
N LEU A 1 7.12 5.71 -11.61
CA LEU A 1 6.86 4.45 -10.87
C LEU A 1 5.57 4.61 -10.03
N ASN A 2 4.44 4.90 -10.70
CA ASN A 2 3.11 5.07 -10.09
C ASN A 2 3.04 5.97 -8.83
N ALA A 3 3.81 7.08 -8.81
CA ALA A 3 3.87 7.98 -7.67
C ALA A 3 2.48 8.53 -7.33
N LEU A 4 2.12 8.51 -6.05
CA LEU A 4 0.79 8.93 -5.61
C LEU A 4 0.64 10.45 -5.70
N ASN A 5 -0.34 10.90 -6.47
CA ASN A 5 -0.75 12.30 -6.55
C ASN A 5 -2.18 12.48 -6.00
N ILE A 6 -2.59 13.75 -5.80
CA ILE A 6 -3.90 14.08 -5.24
C ILE A 6 -5.05 13.51 -6.08
N ASP A 7 -4.95 13.56 -7.40
CA ASP A 7 -6.04 13.13 -8.28
C ASP A 7 -6.29 11.63 -8.15
N MET A 8 -5.23 10.82 -8.12
CA MET A 8 -5.31 9.39 -7.85
C MET A 8 -5.95 9.11 -6.49
N ILE A 9 -5.53 9.80 -5.42
CA ILE A 9 -6.14 9.61 -4.08
C ILE A 9 -7.64 9.93 -4.14
N THR A 10 -7.99 11.01 -4.83
CA THR A 10 -9.36 11.49 -4.94
C THR A 10 -10.23 10.47 -5.68
N HIS A 11 -9.77 9.97 -6.83
CA HIS A 11 -10.52 8.98 -7.60
C HIS A 11 -10.64 7.64 -6.87
N ILE A 12 -9.56 7.14 -6.25
CA ILE A 12 -9.59 5.89 -5.47
C ILE A 12 -10.56 6.03 -4.30
N THR A 13 -10.47 7.14 -3.54
CA THR A 13 -11.35 7.38 -2.39
C THR A 13 -12.82 7.45 -2.83
N ALA A 14 -13.12 8.17 -3.91
CA ALA A 14 -14.48 8.27 -4.42
C ALA A 14 -15.05 6.90 -4.84
N ARG A 15 -14.23 6.06 -5.50
CA ARG A 15 -14.64 4.69 -5.89
C ARG A 15 -14.86 3.79 -4.69
N LEU A 16 -13.97 3.82 -3.69
CA LEU A 16 -14.16 3.08 -2.45
C LEU A 16 -15.44 3.54 -1.72
N GLN A 17 -15.72 4.85 -1.66
CA GLN A 17 -16.96 5.32 -1.01
C GLN A 17 -18.21 4.85 -1.77
N ALA A 18 -18.19 4.89 -3.10
CA ALA A 18 -19.31 4.39 -3.91
C ALA A 18 -19.52 2.88 -3.74
N TRP A 19 -18.43 2.11 -3.79
CA TRP A 19 -18.49 0.65 -3.64
C TRP A 19 -18.77 0.19 -2.23
N ARG A 20 -18.63 1.05 -1.21
CA ARG A 20 -18.83 0.70 0.19
C ARG A 20 -20.18 0.06 0.48
N HIS A 21 -21.23 0.57 -0.16
CA HIS A 21 -22.62 0.15 0.09
C HIS A 21 -23.24 -0.63 -1.07
N ASP A 22 -22.52 -0.79 -2.19
CA ASP A 22 -23.01 -1.52 -3.36
C ASP A 22 -22.96 -3.04 -3.11
N PRO A 23 -24.08 -3.76 -2.99
CA PRO A 23 -24.07 -5.20 -2.74
C PRO A 23 -23.47 -6.02 -3.88
N ALA A 24 -23.38 -5.49 -5.10
CA ALA A 24 -22.75 -6.17 -6.23
C ALA A 24 -21.22 -6.27 -6.09
N ILE A 25 -20.60 -5.39 -5.30
CA ILE A 25 -19.16 -5.40 -5.06
C ILE A 25 -18.86 -6.20 -3.79
N THR A 26 -18.24 -7.36 -3.95
CA THR A 26 -17.89 -8.27 -2.84
C THR A 26 -16.43 -8.16 -2.42
N THR A 27 -15.53 -7.80 -3.34
CA THR A 27 -14.09 -7.67 -3.14
C THR A 27 -13.56 -6.47 -3.91
N VAL A 28 -12.57 -5.77 -3.37
CA VAL A 28 -11.80 -4.75 -4.10
C VAL A 28 -10.37 -5.22 -4.27
N LEU A 29 -9.84 -5.15 -5.50
CA LEU A 29 -8.44 -5.43 -5.80
C LEU A 29 -7.69 -4.11 -6.05
N LEU A 30 -6.55 -3.95 -5.39
CA LEU A 30 -5.55 -2.92 -5.66
C LEU A 30 -4.40 -3.57 -6.40
N ASP A 31 -4.19 -3.15 -7.65
CA ASP A 31 -3.15 -3.67 -8.53
C ASP A 31 -2.50 -2.52 -9.32
N SER A 32 -1.42 -2.84 -10.04
CA SER A 32 -0.62 -1.92 -10.83
C SER A 32 -0.57 -2.34 -12.29
N THR A 33 -0.66 -1.36 -13.18
CA THR A 33 -0.42 -1.56 -14.61
C THR A 33 1.05 -1.74 -14.96
N SER A 34 1.96 -1.69 -13.98
CA SER A 34 3.41 -1.80 -14.18
C SER A 34 4.00 -2.97 -13.39
N PRO A 35 4.72 -3.90 -14.06
CA PRO A 35 5.39 -5.01 -13.37
C PRO A 35 6.64 -4.56 -12.59
N ARG A 36 7.09 -3.32 -12.76
CA ARG A 36 8.29 -2.78 -12.07
C ARG A 36 7.94 -2.20 -10.70
N ALA A 37 6.73 -1.64 -10.56
CA ALA A 37 6.35 -0.95 -9.34
C ALA A 37 4.84 -1.01 -9.15
N PHE A 38 4.43 -1.54 -8.01
CA PHE A 38 3.13 -1.25 -7.45
C PHE A 38 2.99 0.27 -7.26
N ARG A 39 3.87 0.86 -6.44
CA ARG A 39 4.01 2.30 -6.22
C ARG A 39 5.27 2.67 -5.44
N ALA A 40 6.07 3.60 -5.96
CA ALA A 40 7.32 4.04 -5.34
C ALA A 40 7.20 5.41 -4.62
N GLY A 41 6.24 5.56 -3.70
CA GLY A 41 6.08 6.76 -2.88
C GLY A 41 5.13 7.83 -3.42
N GLY A 42 5.12 8.99 -2.75
CA GLY A 42 4.36 10.19 -3.15
C GLY A 42 5.19 11.16 -4.00
N ASP A 43 4.53 12.10 -4.68
CA ASP A 43 5.22 13.16 -5.43
C ASP A 43 5.75 14.25 -4.49
N ILE A 44 6.88 13.97 -3.82
CA ILE A 44 7.54 14.90 -2.89
C ILE A 44 7.96 16.21 -3.60
N ARG A 45 8.33 16.15 -4.88
CA ARG A 45 8.68 17.36 -5.65
C ARG A 45 7.47 18.27 -5.81
N ALA A 46 6.27 17.71 -6.06
CA ALA A 46 5.05 18.50 -6.10
C ALA A 46 4.68 19.08 -4.73
N ILE A 47 4.93 18.34 -3.65
CA ILE A 47 4.72 18.84 -2.28
C ILE A 47 5.66 20.02 -1.98
N LEU A 48 6.95 19.93 -2.33
CA LEU A 48 7.92 21.01 -2.14
C LEU A 48 7.55 22.26 -2.95
N ARG A 49 7.14 22.10 -4.22
CA ARG A 49 6.65 23.23 -5.01
C ARG A 49 5.45 23.91 -4.36
N ARG A 50 4.47 23.14 -3.89
CA ARG A 50 3.31 23.70 -3.15
C ARG A 50 3.72 24.40 -1.87
N LEU A 51 4.73 23.90 -1.17
CA LEU A 51 5.24 24.54 0.04
C LEU A 51 5.80 25.92 -0.27
N GLU A 52 6.55 26.04 -1.36
CA GLU A 52 7.16 27.30 -1.82
C GLU A 52 6.11 28.29 -2.35
N THR A 53 5.10 27.83 -3.11
CA THR A 53 4.15 28.72 -3.78
C THR A 53 2.91 29.04 -2.95
N ASP A 54 2.37 28.04 -2.25
CA ASP A 54 1.03 28.08 -1.63
C ASP A 54 1.10 28.00 -0.09
N GLY A 55 2.31 27.77 0.44
CA GLY A 55 2.57 27.67 1.87
C GLY A 55 2.30 26.28 2.49
N PRO A 56 2.62 26.13 3.78
CA PRO A 56 2.66 24.83 4.45
C PRO A 56 1.31 24.11 4.54
N MET A 57 0.22 24.87 4.63
CA MET A 57 -1.12 24.27 4.75
C MET A 57 -1.58 23.59 3.46
N ALA A 58 -1.21 24.15 2.30
CA ALA A 58 -1.45 23.56 0.99
C ALA A 58 -0.53 22.36 0.74
N ALA A 59 0.74 22.46 1.13
CA ALA A 59 1.70 21.35 1.06
C ALA A 59 1.32 20.15 1.96
N ALA A 60 0.59 20.39 3.05
CA ALA A 60 0.09 19.35 3.94
C ALA A 60 -1.10 18.55 3.37
N GLU A 61 -1.81 19.08 2.37
CA GLU A 61 -3.04 18.45 1.86
C GLU A 61 -2.82 17.06 1.21
N PRO A 62 -1.79 16.82 0.37
CA PRO A 62 -1.43 15.48 -0.10
C PRO A 62 -1.28 14.46 1.04
N PHE A 63 -0.61 14.84 2.13
CA PHE A 63 -0.44 13.97 3.30
C PHE A 63 -1.79 13.67 3.96
N ARG A 64 -2.60 14.70 4.24
CA ARG A 64 -3.93 14.52 4.85
C ARG A 64 -4.81 13.57 4.05
N ARG A 65 -4.85 13.72 2.72
CA ARG A 65 -5.64 12.83 1.85
C ARG A 65 -5.09 11.41 1.86
N THR A 66 -3.77 11.25 1.81
CA THR A 66 -3.13 9.93 1.86
C THR A 66 -3.45 9.23 3.17
N TYR A 67 -3.41 9.94 4.30
CA TYR A 67 -3.66 9.35 5.62
C TYR A 67 -5.13 8.95 5.80
N ARG A 68 -6.06 9.78 5.29
CA ARG A 68 -7.48 9.44 5.25
C ARG A 68 -7.75 8.20 4.38
N LEU A 69 -7.08 8.07 3.24
CA LEU A 69 -7.20 6.89 2.39
C LEU A 69 -6.62 5.64 3.08
N ALA A 70 -5.45 5.73 3.69
CA ALA A 70 -4.85 4.63 4.45
C ALA A 70 -5.78 4.15 5.59
N SER A 71 -6.35 5.09 6.35
CA SER A 71 -7.33 4.79 7.40
C SER A 71 -8.62 4.19 6.85
N LEU A 72 -9.12 4.69 5.72
CA LEU A 72 -10.30 4.12 5.05
C LEU A 72 -10.05 2.66 4.65
N LEU A 73 -8.87 2.34 4.11
CA LEU A 73 -8.49 1.00 3.69
C LEU A 73 -8.36 0.04 4.89
N ALA A 74 -7.68 0.49 5.96
CA ALA A 74 -7.54 -0.28 7.20
C ALA A 74 -8.90 -0.64 7.83
N GLY A 75 -9.88 0.26 7.74
CA GLY A 75 -11.24 0.09 8.28
C GLY A 75 -12.31 -0.24 7.23
N TYR A 76 -11.93 -0.66 6.03
CA TYR A 76 -12.89 -0.85 4.94
C TYR A 76 -13.77 -2.07 5.23
N PRO A 77 -15.11 -1.98 5.10
CA PRO A 77 -16.01 -3.05 5.56
C PRO A 77 -16.00 -4.29 4.67
N LYS A 78 -15.45 -4.18 3.45
CA LYS A 78 -15.35 -5.27 2.48
C LYS A 78 -13.89 -5.70 2.33
N PRO A 79 -13.63 -6.96 1.95
CA PRO A 79 -12.28 -7.41 1.61
C PRO A 79 -11.60 -6.50 0.58
N VAL A 80 -10.44 -5.96 0.96
CA VAL A 80 -9.49 -5.34 0.03
C VAL A 80 -8.29 -6.26 -0.09
N VAL A 81 -7.95 -6.63 -1.32
CA VAL A 81 -6.76 -7.39 -1.69
C VAL A 81 -5.78 -6.42 -2.35
N SER A 82 -4.50 -6.47 -1.97
CA SER A 82 -3.45 -5.66 -2.59
C SER A 82 -2.36 -6.57 -3.15
N PHE A 83 -2.09 -6.45 -4.45
CA PHE A 83 -0.94 -7.06 -5.10
C PHE A 83 0.23 -6.06 -5.06
N MET A 84 1.09 -6.20 -4.06
CA MET A 84 2.28 -5.35 -3.91
C MET A 84 3.47 -5.89 -4.73
N ASP A 85 3.22 -6.17 -6.01
CA ASP A 85 4.22 -6.67 -6.96
C ASP A 85 5.19 -5.54 -7.39
N GLY A 86 6.49 -5.84 -7.39
CA GLY A 86 7.52 -4.84 -7.64
C GLY A 86 7.75 -3.88 -6.47
N ILE A 87 8.13 -2.64 -6.77
CA ILE A 87 8.43 -1.61 -5.76
C ILE A 87 7.15 -1.10 -5.07
N ALA A 88 7.10 -1.19 -3.74
CA ALA A 88 6.04 -0.65 -2.89
C ALA A 88 6.63 0.13 -1.70
N MET A 89 6.75 1.45 -1.81
CA MET A 89 7.46 2.28 -0.82
C MET A 89 6.65 3.48 -0.38
N GLY A 90 6.78 3.88 0.89
CA GLY A 90 6.14 5.06 1.46
C GLY A 90 4.64 5.12 1.20
N GLY A 91 4.17 6.09 0.41
CA GLY A 91 2.77 6.16 -0.04
C GLY A 91 2.25 4.91 -0.78
N GLY A 92 3.14 4.02 -1.27
CA GLY A 92 2.82 2.67 -1.73
C GLY A 92 2.36 1.75 -0.60
N ILE A 93 3.09 1.76 0.52
CA ILE A 93 2.66 1.09 1.76
C ILE A 93 1.39 1.73 2.31
N GLY A 94 1.27 3.06 2.24
CA GLY A 94 0.04 3.76 2.62
C GLY A 94 -1.21 3.36 1.81
N LEU A 95 -1.02 2.85 0.58
CA LEU A 95 -2.11 2.32 -0.25
C LEU A 95 -2.31 0.82 -0.06
N GLY A 96 -1.25 0.01 -0.15
CA GLY A 96 -1.36 -1.45 -0.17
C GLY A 96 -1.22 -2.12 1.19
N GLY A 97 -0.40 -1.54 2.08
CA GLY A 97 0.00 -2.15 3.35
C GLY A 97 -1.08 -2.20 4.42
N HIS A 98 -2.20 -1.51 4.20
CA HIS A 98 -3.38 -1.49 5.09
C HIS A 98 -4.55 -2.31 4.55
N ALA A 99 -4.40 -2.95 3.38
CA ALA A 99 -5.41 -3.86 2.86
C ALA A 99 -5.57 -5.08 3.78
N ARG A 100 -6.74 -5.70 3.74
CA ARG A 100 -7.03 -6.91 4.54
C ARG A 100 -6.17 -8.10 4.12
N TYR A 101 -5.89 -8.20 2.82
CA TYR A 101 -5.06 -9.24 2.24
C TYR A 101 -3.95 -8.59 1.42
N ARG A 102 -2.71 -8.80 1.83
CA ARG A 102 -1.52 -8.14 1.27
C ARG A 102 -0.63 -9.21 0.66
N ILE A 103 -0.60 -9.26 -0.66
CA ILE A 103 0.14 -10.27 -1.41
C ILE A 103 1.41 -9.65 -1.96
N VAL A 104 2.52 -10.33 -1.73
CA VAL A 104 3.84 -10.02 -2.32
C VAL A 104 4.24 -11.09 -3.32
N THR A 105 5.20 -10.77 -4.17
CA THR A 105 5.76 -11.67 -5.18
C THR A 105 7.26 -11.75 -5.08
N GLU A 106 7.87 -12.64 -5.84
CA GLU A 106 9.33 -12.69 -5.99
C GLU A 106 9.97 -11.38 -6.49
N ARG A 107 9.17 -10.45 -7.04
CA ARG A 107 9.61 -9.12 -7.49
C ARG A 107 9.45 -8.03 -6.43
N SER A 108 8.76 -8.32 -5.33
CA SER A 108 8.41 -7.31 -4.33
C SER A 108 9.64 -6.72 -3.64
N CYS A 109 9.65 -5.39 -3.57
CA CYS A 109 10.65 -4.60 -2.85
C CYS A 109 9.93 -3.50 -2.07
N LEU A 110 9.76 -3.74 -0.77
CA LEU A 110 9.04 -2.85 0.14
C LEU A 110 10.02 -2.04 0.98
N ALA A 111 9.69 -0.80 1.30
CA ALA A 111 10.46 0.01 2.24
C ALA A 111 9.66 1.21 2.77
N MET A 112 10.09 1.75 3.90
CA MET A 112 9.69 3.07 4.41
C MET A 112 10.95 3.97 4.49
N PRO A 113 11.45 4.50 3.35
CA PRO A 113 12.73 5.20 3.28
C PRO A 113 12.64 6.70 3.61
N GLU A 114 11.56 7.15 4.27
CA GLU A 114 11.26 8.56 4.53
C GLU A 114 12.36 9.27 5.32
N THR A 115 13.08 8.56 6.21
CA THR A 115 14.18 9.14 6.98
C THR A 115 15.32 9.63 6.09
N GLY A 116 15.52 9.00 4.93
CA GLY A 116 16.51 9.44 3.92
C GLY A 116 16.18 10.79 3.27
N ILE A 117 14.95 11.27 3.42
CA ILE A 117 14.49 12.60 2.96
C ILE A 117 14.04 13.50 4.11
N ALA A 118 14.53 13.23 5.33
CA ALA A 118 14.21 13.98 6.55
C ALA A 118 12.71 13.98 6.93
N LEU A 119 11.99 12.93 6.55
CA LEU A 119 10.62 12.66 7.00
C LEU A 119 10.59 11.44 7.93
N THR A 120 9.51 11.31 8.69
CA THR A 120 9.22 10.09 9.44
C THR A 120 8.45 9.11 8.55
N PRO A 121 8.58 7.78 8.73
CA PRO A 121 7.66 6.82 8.13
C PRO A 121 6.21 7.21 8.42
N ASP A 122 5.44 7.52 7.37
CA ASP A 122 4.12 8.13 7.48
C ASP A 122 3.02 7.22 6.88
N ALA A 123 1.84 7.77 6.58
CA ALA A 123 0.74 7.06 5.93
C ALA A 123 0.36 5.72 6.59
N GLY A 124 0.46 5.65 7.92
CA GLY A 124 0.22 4.45 8.71
C GLY A 124 1.37 3.43 8.67
N GLY A 125 2.45 3.68 7.96
CA GLY A 125 3.66 2.88 8.00
C GLY A 125 4.24 2.77 9.41
N SER A 126 4.19 3.84 10.23
CA SER A 126 4.58 3.75 11.65
C SER A 126 3.72 2.75 12.44
N TYR A 127 2.43 2.60 12.10
CA TYR A 127 1.56 1.59 12.72
C TYR A 127 2.02 0.18 12.35
N LEU A 128 2.32 -0.09 11.07
CA LEU A 128 2.83 -1.38 10.63
C LEU A 128 4.19 -1.70 11.27
N LEU A 129 5.11 -0.73 11.25
CA LEU A 129 6.44 -0.86 11.86
C LEU A 129 6.35 -1.15 13.36
N SER A 130 5.45 -0.48 14.10
CA SER A 130 5.28 -0.72 15.54
C SER A 130 4.79 -2.12 15.90
N ARG A 131 4.27 -2.88 14.93
CA ARG A 131 3.74 -4.23 15.09
C ARG A 131 4.66 -5.30 14.51
N ALA A 132 5.75 -4.90 13.87
CA ALA A 132 6.75 -5.83 13.39
C ALA A 132 7.43 -6.54 14.57
N PRO A 133 7.82 -7.81 14.45
CA PRO A 133 8.35 -8.58 15.58
C PRO A 133 9.62 -7.99 16.19
N GLY A 134 9.68 -7.92 17.53
CA GLY A 134 10.84 -7.43 18.28
C GLY A 134 11.21 -5.99 17.91
N LEU A 135 12.48 -5.75 17.59
CA LEU A 135 13.00 -4.44 17.18
C LEU A 135 13.13 -4.26 15.66
N SER A 136 12.61 -5.22 14.87
CA SER A 136 12.74 -5.18 13.41
C SER A 136 12.09 -3.93 12.81
N GLY A 137 10.90 -3.56 13.28
CA GLY A 137 10.20 -2.35 12.84
C GLY A 137 10.91 -1.06 13.20
N LEU A 138 11.48 -0.96 14.41
CA LEU A 138 12.29 0.19 14.80
C LEU A 138 13.54 0.31 13.92
N ARG A 139 14.23 -0.81 13.64
CA ARG A 139 15.37 -0.82 12.73
C ARG A 139 14.98 -0.33 11.35
N LEU A 140 13.92 -0.87 10.77
CA LEU A 140 13.41 -0.49 9.45
C LEU A 140 13.00 0.99 9.41
N ALA A 141 12.34 1.48 10.47
CA ALA A 141 11.93 2.88 10.59
C ALA A 141 13.13 3.84 10.56
N LEU A 142 14.21 3.50 11.25
CA LEU A 142 15.40 4.35 11.36
C LEU A 142 16.28 4.27 10.12
N THR A 143 16.48 3.07 9.56
CA THR A 143 17.44 2.86 8.47
C THR A 143 16.84 2.98 7.07
N GLY A 144 15.50 2.94 6.94
CA GLY A 144 14.84 2.88 5.63
C GLY A 144 15.13 1.59 4.86
N GLY A 145 15.46 0.50 5.57
CA GLY A 145 15.88 -0.77 4.96
C GLY A 145 14.83 -1.38 4.04
N TYR A 146 15.31 -2.02 2.96
CA TYR A 146 14.48 -2.74 2.00
C TYR A 146 14.04 -4.11 2.53
N MET A 147 12.83 -4.51 2.18
CA MET A 147 12.23 -5.81 2.43
C MET A 147 11.90 -6.48 1.09
N ASN A 148 12.49 -7.66 0.84
CA ASN A 148 11.96 -8.56 -0.19
C ASN A 148 10.67 -9.24 0.31
N ALA A 149 10.06 -10.12 -0.49
CA ALA A 149 8.82 -10.81 -0.10
C ALA A 149 8.91 -11.50 1.27
N THR A 150 9.95 -12.33 1.48
CA THR A 150 10.14 -13.05 2.75
C THR A 150 10.29 -12.08 3.93
N ALA A 151 11.15 -11.06 3.81
CA ALA A 151 11.32 -10.07 4.86
C ALA A 151 10.04 -9.25 5.13
N ALA A 152 9.21 -9.02 4.10
CA ALA A 152 7.94 -8.34 4.26
C ALA A 152 6.91 -9.22 5.01
N LEU A 153 6.89 -10.53 4.78
CA LEU A 153 6.09 -11.49 5.55
C LEU A 153 6.57 -11.53 7.01
N ASP A 154 7.87 -11.70 7.23
CA ASP A 154 8.47 -11.76 8.57
C ASP A 154 8.23 -10.47 9.38
N ALA A 155 8.27 -9.31 8.71
CA ALA A 155 8.01 -8.01 9.34
C ALA A 155 6.51 -7.70 9.50
N GLY A 156 5.61 -8.55 9.00
CA GLY A 156 4.16 -8.32 9.06
C GLY A 156 3.63 -7.26 8.10
N PHE A 157 4.38 -6.93 7.05
CA PHE A 157 3.98 -6.00 5.97
C PHE A 157 3.16 -6.68 4.87
N ALA A 158 3.23 -8.01 4.77
CA ALA A 158 2.46 -8.83 3.85
C ALA A 158 1.87 -10.05 4.58
N ASP A 159 0.92 -10.72 3.92
CA ASP A 159 0.19 -11.87 4.49
C ASP A 159 0.46 -13.18 3.73
N ARG A 160 0.70 -13.11 2.43
CA ARG A 160 0.95 -14.27 1.55
C ARG A 160 1.94 -13.92 0.45
N GLN A 161 2.62 -14.93 -0.07
CA GLN A 161 3.39 -14.83 -1.30
C GLN A 161 2.71 -15.54 -2.47
N ALA A 162 2.72 -14.90 -3.65
CA ALA A 162 2.33 -15.52 -4.91
C ALA A 162 3.46 -15.36 -5.93
N HIS A 163 3.59 -16.30 -6.86
CA HIS A 163 4.46 -16.09 -8.01
C HIS A 163 3.83 -15.04 -8.94
N SER A 164 4.59 -14.08 -9.45
CA SER A 164 4.03 -12.97 -10.23
C SER A 164 3.27 -13.43 -11.49
N SER A 165 3.65 -14.57 -12.08
CA SER A 165 2.92 -15.17 -13.21
C SER A 165 1.53 -15.72 -12.87
N LYS A 166 1.15 -15.75 -11.59
CA LYS A 166 -0.17 -16.20 -11.12
C LYS A 166 -1.11 -15.05 -10.79
N LEU A 167 -0.66 -13.80 -10.84
CA LEU A 167 -1.49 -12.65 -10.43
C LEU A 167 -2.76 -12.52 -11.27
N ASP A 168 -2.68 -12.70 -12.59
CA ASP A 168 -3.86 -12.65 -13.46
C ASP A 168 -4.87 -13.75 -13.09
N THR A 169 -4.40 -14.98 -12.89
CA THR A 169 -5.25 -16.09 -12.45
C THR A 169 -5.89 -15.83 -11.09
N LEU A 170 -5.17 -15.20 -10.16
CA LEU A 170 -5.69 -14.82 -8.86
C LEU A 170 -6.73 -13.69 -8.99
N ALA A 171 -6.48 -12.69 -9.82
CA ALA A 171 -7.42 -11.61 -10.11
C ALA A 171 -8.73 -12.16 -10.67
N ASP A 172 -8.66 -13.08 -11.65
CA ASP A 172 -9.83 -13.76 -12.21
C ASP A 172 -10.57 -14.58 -11.15
N ALA A 173 -9.85 -15.28 -10.26
CA ALA A 173 -10.47 -16.04 -9.18
C ALA A 173 -11.23 -15.14 -8.20
N LEU A 174 -10.73 -13.93 -7.91
CA LEU A 174 -11.40 -12.96 -7.02
C LEU A 174 -12.73 -12.44 -7.57
N ILE A 175 -13.00 -12.57 -8.87
CA ILE A 175 -14.29 -12.22 -9.49
C ILE A 175 -15.37 -13.23 -9.08
N HIS A 176 -14.99 -14.51 -8.97
CA HIS A 176 -15.95 -15.61 -8.80
C HIS A 176 -15.98 -16.21 -7.39
N GLN A 177 -14.97 -15.92 -6.56
CA GLN A 177 -14.80 -16.53 -5.25
C GLN A 177 -14.57 -15.50 -4.15
N PRO A 178 -14.97 -15.78 -2.89
CA PRO A 178 -14.66 -14.92 -1.77
C PRO A 178 -13.15 -14.73 -1.60
N ALA A 179 -12.71 -13.50 -1.36
CA ALA A 179 -11.28 -13.16 -1.26
C ALA A 179 -10.50 -14.05 -0.29
N GLY A 180 -11.04 -14.34 0.90
CA GLY A 180 -10.39 -15.20 1.88
C GLY A 180 -10.04 -16.59 1.33
N ARG A 181 -10.96 -17.21 0.57
CA ARG A 181 -10.72 -18.54 -0.02
C ARG A 181 -9.59 -18.52 -1.04
N VAL A 182 -9.54 -17.48 -1.88
CA VAL A 182 -8.48 -17.31 -2.89
C VAL A 182 -7.13 -17.10 -2.20
N VAL A 183 -7.07 -16.21 -1.22
CA VAL A 183 -5.81 -15.87 -0.53
C VAL A 183 -5.31 -17.00 0.36
N ASP A 184 -6.18 -17.75 1.03
CA ASP A 184 -5.80 -18.88 1.89
C ASP A 184 -5.28 -20.10 1.10
N SER A 185 -5.46 -20.11 -0.22
CA SER A 185 -4.84 -21.12 -1.10
C SER A 185 -3.36 -20.86 -1.40
N LEU A 186 -2.86 -19.67 -1.08
CA LEU A 186 -1.47 -19.28 -1.29
C LEU A 186 -0.58 -19.77 -0.14
N PRO A 187 0.71 -20.03 -0.40
CA PRO A 187 1.66 -20.27 0.67
C PRO A 187 1.75 -19.07 1.62
N PRO A 188 2.04 -19.31 2.92
CA PRO A 188 2.29 -18.24 3.89
C PRO A 188 3.42 -17.34 3.41
#